data_AF-A0AA41UBZ4-F1
#
_entry.id   AF-A0AA41UBZ4-F1
#
_cell.length_a   1.000
_cell.length_b   1.000
_cell.length_c   1.000
_cell.angle_alpha   90.00
_cell.angle_beta   90.00
_cell.angle_gamma   90.00
#
_symmetry.space_group_name_H-M   'P 1'
#
loop_
_entity.id
_entity.type
_entity.pdbx_description
1 polymer ?
#
loop_
_entity_poly.entity_id
_entity_poly.type
_entity_poly.pdbx_seq_one_letter_code
_entity_poly.pdbx_strand_id
1 'polypeptide(L)'
;MNVSGLSNTAAAPHTDKLRAQATELEGVFINTLLKEMFSSIKTDSASFGGGFGEETWRGMQSEQLADSIAQSGGLGLADQIMDGLLQIQEASRNTSQVQVPVNGAYR
;
A
#
# COMPACT_ATOMS: atom_id res chain seq x y z
N MET A 1 -32.14 35.25 -7.56
CA MET A 1 -31.71 34.01 -6.90
C MET A 1 -30.27 33.76 -7.30
N ASN A 2 -29.32 33.94 -6.37
CA ASN A 2 -27.90 33.71 -6.62
C ASN A 2 -27.48 32.47 -5.80
N VAL A 3 -27.16 31.36 -6.47
CA VAL A 3 -26.55 30.18 -5.86
C VAL A 3 -25.04 30.27 -6.04
N SER A 4 -24.41 31.11 -5.22
CA SER A 4 -22.96 31.12 -5.06
C SER A 4 -22.51 29.98 -4.15
N GLY A 5 -21.44 29.27 -4.54
CA GLY A 5 -20.76 28.25 -3.74
C GLY A 5 -21.45 26.90 -3.85
N LEU A 6 -20.81 25.83 -4.28
CA LEU A 6 -19.62 25.26 -3.67
C LEU A 6 -18.87 24.45 -4.74
N SER A 7 -17.82 25.03 -5.33
CA SER A 7 -16.82 24.22 -6.01
C SER A 7 -16.15 23.35 -4.95
N ASN A 8 -16.47 22.06 -4.95
CA ASN A 8 -15.88 21.02 -4.13
C ASN A 8 -14.40 20.81 -4.52
N THR A 9 -13.53 21.76 -4.21
CA THR A 9 -12.08 21.72 -4.51
C THR A 9 -11.26 21.19 -3.33
N ALA A 10 -11.90 20.81 -2.21
CA ALA A 10 -11.22 20.32 -1.02
C ALA A 10 -10.78 18.83 -1.09
N ALA A 11 -11.30 18.05 -2.04
CA ALA A 11 -11.03 16.61 -2.14
C ALA A 11 -9.72 16.25 -2.89
N ALA A 12 -9.26 17.10 -3.82
CA ALA A 12 -8.14 16.79 -4.72
C ALA A 12 -6.75 16.61 -4.05
N PRO A 13 -6.33 17.42 -3.05
CA PRO A 13 -4.98 17.26 -2.47
C PRO A 13 -4.85 16.11 -1.48
N HIS A 14 -5.97 15.55 -1.00
CA HIS A 14 -5.98 14.40 -0.10
C HIS A 14 -5.90 13.07 -0.84
N THR A 15 -6.51 12.98 -2.03
CA THR A 15 -6.49 11.78 -2.87
C THR A 15 -5.10 11.46 -3.40
N ASP A 16 -4.30 12.45 -3.78
CA ASP A 16 -2.95 12.23 -4.30
C ASP A 16 -2.01 11.68 -3.22
N LYS A 17 -2.12 12.18 -1.99
CA LYS A 17 -1.35 11.68 -0.83
C LYS A 17 -1.75 10.25 -0.47
N LEU A 18 -3.06 9.96 -0.49
CA LEU A 18 -3.57 8.61 -0.24
C LEU A 18 -3.11 7.62 -1.31
N ARG A 19 -3.13 8.02 -2.58
CA ARG A 19 -2.60 7.21 -3.69
C ARG A 19 -1.11 6.92 -3.52
N ALA A 20 -0.32 7.92 -3.14
CA ALA A 20 1.10 7.72 -2.85
C ALA A 20 1.32 6.72 -1.70
N GLN A 21 0.60 6.88 -0.58
CA GLN A 21 0.67 5.95 0.56
C GLN A 21 0.25 4.53 0.19
N ALA A 22 -0.79 4.37 -0.63
CA ALA A 22 -1.25 3.06 -1.08
C ALA A 22 -0.21 2.40 -2.00
N THR A 23 0.44 3.17 -2.87
CA THR A 23 1.54 2.70 -3.73
C THR A 23 2.75 2.26 -2.90
N GLU A 24 3.11 3.03 -1.86
CA GLU A 24 4.18 2.66 -0.93
C GLU A 24 3.87 1.34 -0.18
N LEU A 25 2.64 1.18 0.30
CA LEU A 25 2.20 -0.06 0.96
C LEU A 25 2.23 -1.26 0.02
N GLU A 26 1.79 -1.08 -1.24
CA GLU A 26 1.90 -2.11 -2.26
C GLU A 26 3.37 -2.50 -2.50
N GLY A 27 4.30 -1.54 -2.54
CA GLY A 27 5.72 -1.82 -2.68
C GLY A 27 6.29 -2.68 -1.54
N VAL A 28 5.89 -2.40 -0.30
CA VAL A 28 6.27 -3.21 0.88
C VAL A 28 5.70 -4.62 0.79
N PHE A 29 4.45 -4.75 0.35
CA PHE A 29 3.80 -6.04 0.16
C PHE A 29 4.51 -6.89 -0.90
N ILE A 30 4.77 -6.31 -2.08
CA ILE A 30 5.48 -6.99 -3.18
C ILE A 30 6.87 -7.44 -2.71
N ASN A 31 7.62 -6.58 -2.01
CA ASN A 31 8.92 -6.93 -1.45
C ASN A 31 8.83 -8.14 -0.50
N THR A 32 7.82 -8.15 0.38
CA THR A 32 7.59 -9.27 1.31
C THR A 32 7.25 -10.56 0.56
N LEU A 33 6.38 -10.49 -0.45
CA LEU A 33 6.00 -11.65 -1.27
C LEU A 33 7.18 -12.21 -2.06
N LEU A 34 8.00 -11.34 -2.65
CA LEU A 34 9.21 -11.73 -3.37
C LEU A 34 10.22 -12.39 -2.44
N LYS A 35 10.41 -11.86 -1.23
CA LYS A 35 11.29 -12.48 -0.21
C LYS A 35 10.83 -13.88 0.15
N GLU A 36 9.55 -14.09 0.41
CA GLU A 36 9.01 -15.43 0.70
C GLU A 36 9.18 -16.39 -0.48
N MET A 37 8.92 -15.92 -1.70
CA MET A 37 9.11 -16.70 -2.91
C MET A 37 10.58 -17.12 -3.09
N PHE A 38 11.53 -16.19 -2.94
CA PHE A 38 12.96 -16.48 -3.05
C PHE A 38 13.48 -17.36 -1.91
N SER A 39 12.97 -17.19 -0.69
CA SER A 39 13.28 -18.05 0.46
C SER A 39 12.85 -19.50 0.23
N SER A 40 11.66 -19.70 -0.34
CA SER A 40 11.17 -21.03 -0.73
C SER A 40 12.05 -21.68 -1.80
N ILE A 41 12.51 -20.92 -2.81
CA ILE A 41 13.37 -21.44 -3.88
C ILE A 41 14.76 -21.86 -3.37
N LYS A 42 15.33 -21.12 -2.40
CA LYS A 42 16.64 -21.46 -1.80
C LYS A 42 16.62 -22.78 -1.02
N THR A 43 15.47 -23.18 -0.50
CA THR A 43 15.36 -24.36 0.37
C THR A 43 15.32 -25.67 -0.44
N ASP A 44 14.86 -25.65 -1.69
CA ASP A 44 14.79 -26.84 -2.56
C ASP A 44 16.14 -27.19 -3.23
N SER A 45 17.17 -26.36 -3.03
CA SER A 45 18.49 -26.52 -3.68
C SER A 45 19.46 -27.40 -2.88
N ALA A 46 19.05 -27.97 -1.74
CA ALA A 46 19.92 -28.79 -0.89
C ALA A 46 20.34 -30.13 -1.53
N SER A 47 19.90 -30.46 -2.75
CA SER A 47 20.28 -31.74 -3.40
C SER A 47 20.55 -31.70 -4.90
N PHE A 48 20.56 -30.55 -5.58
CA PHE A 48 20.89 -30.56 -7.01
C PHE A 48 21.64 -29.30 -7.48
N GLY A 49 22.96 -29.46 -7.59
CA GLY A 49 23.87 -28.86 -8.57
C GLY A 49 23.64 -27.42 -9.04
N GLY A 50 24.57 -26.53 -8.65
CA GLY A 50 24.76 -25.23 -9.29
C GLY A 50 25.83 -24.41 -8.57
N GLY A 51 27.00 -24.20 -9.18
CA GLY A 51 28.11 -23.45 -8.54
C GLY A 51 27.77 -21.96 -8.33
N PHE A 52 28.67 -21.21 -7.68
CA PHE A 52 28.53 -19.76 -7.37
C PHE A 52 28.02 -18.89 -8.55
N GLY A 53 28.39 -19.23 -9.79
CA GLY A 53 27.93 -18.52 -10.99
C GLY A 53 26.43 -18.71 -11.27
N GLU A 54 25.86 -19.88 -10.96
CA GLU A 54 24.43 -20.13 -11.11
C GLU A 54 23.62 -19.38 -10.05
N GLU A 55 24.08 -19.36 -8.80
CA GLU A 55 23.43 -18.60 -7.73
C GLU A 55 23.40 -17.10 -8.05
N THR A 56 24.52 -16.56 -8.56
CA THR A 56 24.61 -15.17 -9.00
C THR A 56 23.67 -14.88 -10.17
N TRP A 57 23.63 -15.74 -11.19
CA TRP A 57 22.73 -15.57 -12.33
C TRP A 57 21.25 -15.67 -11.94
N ARG A 58 20.90 -16.61 -11.06
CA ARG A 58 19.55 -16.74 -10.51
C ARG A 58 19.14 -15.51 -9.69
N GLY A 59 20.07 -14.94 -8.93
CA GLY A 59 19.87 -13.67 -8.22
C GLY A 59 19.55 -12.52 -9.18
N MET A 60 20.36 -12.34 -10.23
CA MET A 60 20.13 -11.29 -11.23
C MET A 60 18.80 -11.49 -11.99
N GLN A 61 18.47 -12.71 -12.39
CA GLN A 61 17.19 -13.02 -13.07
C GLN A 61 15.98 -12.71 -12.16
N SER A 62 16.13 -13.03 -10.88
CA SER A 62 15.13 -12.80 -9.84
C SER A 62 14.89 -11.30 -9.61
N GLU A 63 15.97 -10.52 -9.52
CA GLU A 63 15.91 -9.06 -9.41
C GLU A 63 15.27 -8.43 -10.65
N GLN A 64 15.66 -8.84 -11.87
CA GLN A 64 15.06 -8.33 -13.10
C GLN A 64 13.57 -8.65 -13.23
N LEU A 65 13.14 -9.84 -12.79
CA LEU A 65 11.73 -10.20 -12.76
C LEU A 65 10.95 -9.32 -11.76
N ALA A 66 11.51 -9.11 -10.57
CA ALA A 66 10.93 -8.24 -9.56
C ALA A 66 10.80 -6.79 -10.05
N ASP A 67 11.86 -6.25 -10.65
CA ASP A 67 11.89 -4.90 -11.21
C ASP A 67 10.89 -4.75 -12.36
N SER A 68 10.77 -5.76 -13.22
CA SER A 68 9.78 -5.76 -14.30
C SER A 68 8.35 -5.72 -13.78
N ILE A 69 8.04 -6.47 -12.71
CA ILE A 69 6.71 -6.47 -12.07
C ILE A 69 6.41 -5.10 -11.46
N ALA A 70 7.38 -4.51 -10.75
CA ALA A 70 7.25 -3.19 -10.17
C ALA A 70 7.04 -2.09 -11.24
N GLN A 71 7.84 -2.11 -12.31
CA GLN A 71 7.76 -1.13 -13.40
C GLN A 71 6.48 -1.26 -14.24
N SER A 72 5.88 -2.44 -14.33
CA SER A 72 4.60 -2.63 -15.02
C SER A 72 3.38 -2.06 -14.28
N GLY A 73 3.59 -1.39 -13.14
CA GLY A 73 2.51 -0.81 -12.34
C GLY A 73 2.16 -1.62 -11.09
N GLY A 74 3.07 -2.47 -10.61
CA GLY A 74 2.85 -3.30 -9.44
C GLY A 74 1.84 -4.42 -9.69
N LEU A 75 1.10 -4.80 -8.64
CA LEU A 75 0.04 -5.81 -8.70
C LEU A 75 -1.35 -5.19 -8.89
N GLY A 76 -1.46 -3.86 -8.94
CA GLY A 76 -2.72 -3.13 -8.98
C GLY A 76 -3.48 -3.14 -7.65
N LEU A 77 -2.78 -3.38 -6.54
CA LEU A 77 -3.37 -3.40 -5.19
C LEU A 77 -3.52 -2.00 -4.61
N ALA A 78 -2.80 -1.00 -5.13
CA ALA A 78 -2.86 0.37 -4.65
C ALA A 78 -4.30 0.94 -4.61
N ASP A 79 -5.13 0.67 -5.62
CA ASP A 79 -6.51 1.18 -5.63
C ASP A 79 -7.37 0.53 -4.52
N GLN A 80 -7.21 -0.79 -4.29
CA GLN A 80 -7.91 -1.50 -3.21
C GLN A 80 -7.44 -1.06 -1.82
N ILE A 81 -6.13 -0.82 -1.66
CA ILE A 81 -5.55 -0.29 -0.42
C ILE A 81 -6.06 1.13 -0.16
N MET A 82 -6.16 1.96 -1.20
CA MET A 82 -6.68 3.32 -1.11
C MET A 82 -8.12 3.35 -0.58
N ASP A 83 -9.00 2.48 -1.10
CA ASP A 83 -10.39 2.37 -0.63
C ASP A 83 -10.45 2.00 0.87
N GLY A 84 -9.61 1.06 1.31
CA GLY A 84 -9.48 0.72 2.72
C GLY A 84 -8.96 1.87 3.59
N LEU A 85 -7.95 2.60 3.11
CA LEU A 85 -7.41 3.77 3.81
C LEU A 85 -8.46 4.90 3.95
N LEU A 86 -9.27 5.11 2.91
CA LEU A 86 -10.39 6.06 2.95
C LEU A 86 -11.41 5.66 4.02
N GLN A 87 -11.81 4.39 4.06
CA GLN A 87 -12.75 3.89 5.06
C GLN A 87 -12.22 4.05 6.50
N ILE A 88 -10.93 3.79 6.73
CA ILE A 88 -10.29 3.97 8.04
C ILE A 88 -10.24 5.46 8.42
N GLN A 89 -9.94 6.35 7.48
CA GLN A 89 -9.94 7.80 7.72
C GLN A 89 -11.34 8.31 8.06
N GLU A 90 -12.38 7.83 7.37
CA GLU A 90 -13.77 8.17 7.65
C GLU A 90 -14.21 7.69 9.04
N ALA A 91 -13.88 6.45 9.42
CA ALA A 91 -14.15 5.90 10.75
C ALA A 91 -13.44 6.68 11.87
N SER A 92 -12.18 7.06 11.64
CA SER A 92 -11.38 7.84 12.59
C SER A 92 -11.91 9.27 12.78
N ARG A 93 -12.34 9.91 11.69
CA ARG A 93 -13.01 11.21 11.73
C ARG A 93 -14.33 11.16 12.48
N ASN A 94 -15.12 10.10 12.29
CA ASN A 94 -16.40 9.92 12.97
C ASN A 94 -16.23 9.78 14.50
N THR A 95 -15.17 9.10 14.93
CA THR A 95 -14.85 8.91 16.36
C THR A 95 -14.49 10.24 17.06
N SER A 96 -13.90 11.19 16.32
CA SER A 96 -13.56 12.52 16.83
C SER A 96 -14.77 13.47 16.99
N GLN A 97 -15.93 13.12 16.42
CA GLN A 97 -17.18 13.88 16.57
C GLN A 97 -18.09 13.36 17.68
N VAL A 98 -17.68 12.32 18.42
CA VAL A 98 -18.38 11.87 19.62
C VAL A 98 -18.13 12.88 20.75
N GLN A 99 -18.89 13.97 20.69
CA GLN A 99 -19.05 14.97 21.73
C GLN A 99 -19.50 14.25 23.02
N VAL A 100 -18.61 14.12 23.99
CA VAL A 100 -19.01 13.80 25.36
C VAL A 100 -19.89 14.96 25.82
N PRO A 101 -21.17 14.75 26.17
CA PRO A 101 -21.96 15.81 26.77
C PRO A 101 -21.34 16.14 28.12
N VAL A 102 -20.67 17.29 28.21
CA VAL A 102 -20.34 17.93 29.49
C VAL A 102 -21.66 18.44 30.06
N ASN A 103 -22.46 17.54 30.66
CA ASN A 103 -23.50 17.95 31.60
C ASN A 103 -22.84 18.18 32.96
N GLY A 104 -21.98 19.20 33.01
CA GLY A 104 -21.61 19.88 34.23
C GLY A 104 -22.66 20.94 34.53
N ALA A 105 -23.45 20.71 35.58
CA ALA A 105 -24.16 21.66 36.41
C ALA A 105 -24.67 22.96 35.75
N TYR A 106 -25.98 23.00 35.50
CA TYR A 106 -26.76 24.20 35.81
C TYR A 106 -28.04 23.77 36.53
N ARG A 107 -28.25 24.38 37.71
CA ARG A 107 -29.31 24.27 38.74
C ARG A 107 -29.35 22.98 39.56
#